data_AF-A0AAU9IK64-F1
#
_entry.id   AF-A0AAU9IK64-F1
#
_cell.length_a   1.000
_cell.length_b   1.000
_cell.length_c   1.000
_cell.angle_alpha   90.00
_cell.angle_beta   90.00
_cell.angle_gamma   90.00
#
_symmetry.space_group_name_H-M   'P 1'
#
loop_
_entity.id
_entity.type
_entity.pdbx_description
1 polymer ?
#
loop_
_entity_poly.entity_id
_entity_poly.type
_entity_poly.pdbx_seq_one_letter_code
_entity_poly.pdbx_strand_id
1 'polypeptide(L)'
;MDKYINAVILDPEVKFARFSYLSSCSMHCSEMNLFFKYGERFVLKCEDRCHTKHEEFMRCFNPIHKRLVTEIGECMKVHDEESQKEKLKECILAAQVKSLGELRKYIRKHIDPKKFA
;
A
#
# COMPACT_ATOMS: atom_id res chain seq x y z
N MET A 1 2.30 -21.88 -6.81
CA MET A 1 2.19 -20.48 -7.24
C MET A 1 2.07 -19.54 -6.03
N ASP A 2 1.12 -19.77 -5.12
CA ASP A 2 0.87 -18.88 -3.97
C ASP A 2 2.04 -18.70 -3.00
N LYS A 3 2.89 -19.74 -2.81
CA LYS A 3 4.04 -19.64 -1.92
C LYS A 3 5.05 -18.57 -2.34
N TYR A 4 5.32 -18.37 -3.63
CA TYR A 4 6.26 -17.34 -4.08
C TYR A 4 5.64 -15.95 -4.13
N ILE A 5 4.34 -15.86 -4.40
CA ILE A 5 3.58 -14.60 -4.32
C ILE A 5 3.51 -14.11 -2.86
N ASN A 6 3.37 -15.03 -1.90
CA ASN A 6 3.32 -14.72 -0.48
C ASN A 6 4.70 -14.60 0.20
N ALA A 7 5.73 -15.30 -0.29
CA ALA A 7 7.03 -15.38 0.37
C ALA A 7 7.95 -14.18 0.09
N VAL A 8 7.62 -13.33 -0.88
CA VAL A 8 8.48 -12.23 -1.24
C VAL A 8 7.84 -10.91 -0.79
N ILE A 9 7.93 -10.69 0.53
CA ILE A 9 7.99 -9.42 1.26
C ILE A 9 7.33 -8.23 0.55
N LEU A 10 6.04 -8.05 0.79
CA LEU A 10 5.34 -6.76 0.73
C LEU A 10 4.12 -6.70 1.65
N ASP A 11 3.65 -7.85 2.16
CA ASP A 11 2.48 -7.88 3.04
C ASP A 11 2.70 -7.03 4.31
N PRO A 12 3.86 -7.05 5.01
CA PRO A 12 4.12 -6.15 6.13
C PRO A 12 4.16 -4.68 5.75
N GLU A 13 4.83 -4.31 4.65
CA GLU A 13 4.96 -2.93 4.17
C GLU A 13 3.63 -2.37 3.66
N VAL A 14 2.83 -3.19 2.99
CA VAL A 14 1.48 -2.86 2.52
C VAL A 14 0.54 -2.75 3.71
N LYS A 15 0.60 -3.67 4.68
CA LYS A 15 -0.14 -3.59 5.95
C LYS A 15 0.23 -2.35 6.73
N PHE A 16 1.51 -2.03 6.83
CA PHE A 16 2.00 -0.83 7.51
C PHE A 16 1.54 0.43 6.77
N ALA A 17 1.71 0.51 5.45
CA ALA A 17 1.24 1.63 4.65
C ALA A 17 -0.27 1.83 4.77
N ARG A 18 -1.05 0.75 4.73
CA ARG A 18 -2.49 0.76 4.95
C ARG A 18 -2.82 1.25 6.35
N PHE A 19 -2.16 0.72 7.38
CA PHE A 19 -2.35 1.12 8.76
C PHE A 19 -2.01 2.61 8.94
N SER A 20 -0.84 3.06 8.52
CA SER A 20 -0.44 4.47 8.59
C SER A 20 -1.44 5.37 7.88
N TYR A 21 -1.91 5.01 6.69
CA TYR A 21 -2.89 5.82 5.96
C TYR A 21 -4.21 5.99 6.71
N LEU A 22 -4.75 4.89 7.22
CA LEU A 22 -6.03 4.88 7.92
C LEU A 22 -5.92 5.57 9.29
N SER A 23 -4.84 5.30 10.02
CA SER A 23 -4.59 5.89 11.34
C SER A 23 -4.33 7.39 11.26
N SER A 24 -3.61 7.88 10.24
CA SER A 24 -3.38 9.32 10.05
C SER A 24 -4.68 10.11 9.89
N CYS A 25 -5.70 9.55 9.23
CA CYS A 25 -6.98 10.23 9.06
C CYS A 25 -7.73 10.36 10.40
N SER A 26 -7.83 9.27 11.16
CA SER A 26 -8.50 9.26 12.47
C SER A 26 -7.77 10.13 13.51
N MET A 27 -6.43 10.10 13.51
CA MET A 27 -5.63 10.99 14.35
C MET A 27 -5.91 12.46 14.02
N HIS A 28 -5.91 12.84 12.74
CA HIS A 28 -6.19 14.21 12.33
C HIS A 28 -7.61 14.67 12.74
N CYS A 29 -8.62 13.80 12.60
CA CYS A 29 -9.97 14.09 13.08
C CYS A 29 -10.01 14.37 14.58
N SER A 30 -9.25 13.60 15.36
CA SER A 30 -9.17 13.73 16.82
C SER A 30 -8.44 15.01 17.23
N GLU A 31 -7.32 15.33 16.59
CA GLU A 31 -6.53 16.55 16.82
C GLU A 31 -7.33 17.81 16.48
N MET A 32 -8.00 17.84 15.33
CA MET A 32 -8.85 18.97 14.94
C MET A 32 -10.01 19.17 15.91
N ASN A 33 -10.62 18.09 16.39
CA ASN A 33 -11.66 18.17 17.39
C ASN A 33 -11.14 18.70 18.75
N LEU A 34 -9.96 18.24 19.19
CA LEU A 34 -9.31 18.73 20.41
C LEU A 34 -8.98 20.22 20.32
N PHE A 35 -8.43 20.67 19.19
CA PHE A 35 -7.98 22.05 19.00
C PHE A 35 -9.16 23.03 18.86
N PHE A 36 -10.15 22.69 18.04
CA PHE A 36 -11.27 23.59 17.72
C PHE A 36 -12.56 23.33 18.51
N LYS A 37 -12.60 22.25 19.32
CA LYS A 37 -13.76 21.84 20.14
C LYS A 37 -15.07 21.66 19.34
N TYR A 38 -14.98 21.05 18.16
CA TYR A 38 -16.15 20.84 17.28
C TYR A 38 -17.18 19.83 17.82
N GLY A 39 -16.80 18.97 18.77
CA GLY A 39 -17.66 18.00 19.43
C GLY A 39 -17.86 16.69 18.65
N GLU A 40 -18.57 15.74 19.26
CA GLU A 40 -18.72 14.37 18.76
C GLU A 40 -19.34 14.26 17.36
N ARG A 41 -20.26 15.17 16.98
CA ARG A 41 -20.85 15.15 15.63
C ARG A 41 -19.82 15.41 14.53
N PHE A 42 -18.80 16.21 14.80
CA PHE A 42 -17.70 16.43 13.86
C PHE A 42 -16.82 15.19 13.75
N VAL A 43 -16.47 14.57 14.89
CA VAL A 43 -15.67 13.34 14.92
C VAL A 43 -16.34 12.25 14.10
N LEU A 44 -17.64 12.00 14.31
CA LEU A 44 -18.40 10.98 13.57
C LEU A 44 -18.39 11.24 12.05
N LYS A 45 -18.60 12.48 11.61
CA LYS A 45 -18.55 12.83 10.17
C LYS A 45 -17.14 12.72 9.59
N CYS A 46 -16.13 13.00 10.40
CA CYS A 46 -14.73 12.92 10.00
C CYS A 46 -14.28 11.46 9.88
N GLU A 47 -14.66 10.61 10.84
CA GLU A 47 -14.41 9.17 10.81
C GLU A 47 -15.15 8.48 9.65
N ASP A 48 -16.39 8.88 9.36
CA ASP A 48 -17.13 8.41 8.18
C ASP A 48 -16.39 8.75 6.87
N ARG A 49 -15.79 9.95 6.78
CA ARG A 49 -14.89 10.32 5.67
C ARG A 49 -13.57 9.56 5.70
N CYS A 50 -13.09 9.12 6.86
CA CYS A 50 -11.92 8.26 6.96
C CYS A 50 -12.21 6.83 6.51
N HIS A 51 -13.44 6.34 6.65
CA HIS A 51 -13.83 5.01 6.17
C HIS A 51 -13.67 4.87 4.64
N THR A 52 -13.93 5.93 3.87
CA THR A 52 -13.73 5.91 2.41
C THR A 52 -12.25 5.84 2.00
N LYS A 53 -11.31 6.13 2.92
CA LYS A 53 -9.86 6.03 2.67
C LYS A 53 -9.41 4.60 2.42
N HIS A 54 -10.09 3.61 3.00
CA HIS A 54 -9.76 2.22 2.72
C HIS A 54 -9.99 1.88 1.24
N GLU A 55 -11.11 2.32 0.67
CA GLU A 55 -11.40 2.13 -0.74
C GLU A 55 -10.42 2.88 -1.63
N GLU A 56 -10.07 4.12 -1.28
CA GLU A 56 -9.06 4.91 -2.01
C GLU A 56 -7.71 4.17 -2.03
N PHE A 57 -7.29 3.61 -0.89
CA PHE A 57 -6.09 2.79 -0.82
C PHE A 57 -6.19 1.56 -1.75
N MET A 58 -7.29 0.81 -1.69
CA MET A 58 -7.47 -0.40 -2.50
C MET A 58 -7.55 -0.10 -4.00
N ARG A 59 -8.17 1.01 -4.41
CA ARG A 59 -8.22 1.44 -5.82
C ARG A 59 -6.83 1.67 -6.40
N CYS A 60 -5.86 2.09 -5.59
CA CYS A 60 -4.50 2.32 -6.03
C CYS A 60 -3.59 1.11 -5.84
N PHE A 61 -3.82 0.33 -4.79
CA PHE A 61 -3.08 -0.91 -4.54
C PHE A 61 -3.42 -2.01 -5.56
N ASN A 62 -4.69 -2.22 -5.88
CA ASN A 62 -5.13 -3.33 -6.73
C ASN A 62 -4.47 -3.34 -8.13
N PRO A 63 -4.33 -2.22 -8.85
CA PRO A 63 -3.63 -2.21 -10.14
C PRO A 63 -2.13 -2.53 -10.01
N ILE A 64 -1.47 -2.03 -8.97
CA ILE A 64 -0.06 -2.33 -8.69
C ILE A 64 0.11 -3.82 -8.40
N HIS A 65 -0.73 -4.36 -7.53
CA HIS A 65 -0.73 -5.77 -7.17
C HIS A 65 -1.00 -6.67 -8.38
N LYS A 66 -1.98 -6.33 -9.22
CA LYS A 66 -2.29 -7.09 -10.44
C LYS A 66 -1.10 -7.12 -11.40
N ARG A 67 -0.42 -5.98 -11.60
CA ARG A 67 0.79 -5.91 -12.43
C ARG A 67 1.92 -6.73 -11.84
N LEU A 68 2.15 -6.64 -10.54
CA LEU A 68 3.18 -7.43 -9.87
C LEU A 68 2.97 -8.93 -10.07
N VAL A 69 1.73 -9.42 -9.91
CA VAL A 69 1.40 -10.83 -10.16
C VAL A 69 1.70 -11.23 -11.61
N THR A 70 1.39 -10.36 -12.57
CA THR A 70 1.72 -10.60 -13.98
C THR A 70 3.23 -10.65 -14.22
N GLU A 71 3.99 -9.66 -13.73
CA GLU A 71 5.45 -9.58 -13.90
C GLU A 71 6.17 -10.78 -13.23
N ILE A 72 5.73 -11.21 -12.04
CA ILE A 72 6.24 -12.44 -11.40
C ILE A 72 5.94 -13.67 -12.26
N GLY A 73 4.73 -13.77 -12.81
CA GLY A 73 4.36 -14.85 -13.72
C GLY A 73 5.24 -14.91 -14.98
N GLU A 74 5.65 -13.76 -15.50
CA GLU A 74 6.60 -13.65 -16.61
C GLU A 74 8.01 -14.09 -16.20
N CYS A 75 8.51 -13.63 -15.05
CA CYS A 75 9.81 -14.07 -14.51
C CYS A 75 9.88 -15.60 -14.38
N MET A 76 8.81 -16.23 -13.89
CA MET A 76 8.72 -17.68 -13.76
C MET A 76 8.75 -18.40 -15.12
N LYS A 77 8.09 -17.85 -16.15
CA LYS A 77 8.10 -18.41 -17.50
C LYS A 77 9.47 -18.30 -18.17
N VAL A 78 10.19 -17.21 -17.93
CA VAL A 78 11.51 -16.94 -18.53
C VAL A 78 12.61 -17.78 -17.88
N HIS A 79 12.50 -18.04 -16.57
CA HIS A 79 13.52 -18.73 -15.78
C HIS A 79 13.00 -20.06 -15.19
N ASP A 80 12.34 -20.88 -16.01
CA ASP A 80 11.71 -22.15 -15.61
C ASP A 80 12.72 -23.30 -15.36
N GLU A 81 13.99 -23.10 -15.70
CA GLU A 81 15.04 -24.10 -15.50
C GLU A 81 15.66 -24.02 -14.09
N GLU A 82 15.94 -25.18 -13.50
CA GLU A 82 16.54 -25.29 -12.16
C GLU A 82 17.93 -24.64 -12.05
N SER A 83 18.65 -24.51 -13.18
CA SER A 83 19.93 -23.81 -13.30
C SER A 83 19.80 -22.28 -13.23
N GLN A 84 18.59 -21.73 -13.34
CA GLN A 84 18.31 -20.30 -13.42
C GLN A 84 17.67 -19.72 -12.16
N LYS A 85 17.68 -20.46 -11.03
CA LYS A 85 17.08 -20.03 -9.76
C LYS A 85 17.50 -18.63 -9.31
N GLU A 86 18.76 -18.25 -9.48
CA GLU A 86 19.20 -16.93 -9.02
C GLU A 86 18.73 -15.81 -9.95
N LYS A 87 18.68 -16.07 -11.26
CA LYS A 87 18.07 -15.14 -12.22
C LYS A 87 16.57 -14.98 -11.99
N LEU A 88 15.87 -16.06 -11.64
CA LEU A 88 14.46 -16.02 -11.26
C LEU A 88 14.24 -15.12 -10.04
N LYS A 89 15.06 -15.28 -8.99
CA LYS A 89 14.99 -14.43 -7.79
C LYS A 89 15.26 -12.97 -8.12
N GLU A 90 16.29 -12.67 -8.91
CA GLU A 90 16.63 -11.30 -9.33
C GLU A 90 15.49 -10.65 -10.12
N CYS A 91 14.87 -11.39 -11.05
CA CYS A 91 13.73 -10.91 -11.83
C CYS A 91 12.52 -10.59 -10.93
N ILE A 92 12.17 -11.50 -10.03
CA ILE A 92 11.08 -11.29 -9.07
C ILE A 92 11.37 -10.07 -8.18
N LEU A 93 12.59 -9.95 -7.66
CA LEU A 93 12.99 -8.81 -6.82
C LEU A 93 12.87 -7.49 -7.59
N ALA A 94 13.26 -7.45 -8.86
CA ALA A 94 13.15 -6.25 -9.69
C ALA A 94 11.69 -5.80 -9.89
N ALA A 95 10.78 -6.74 -10.20
CA ALA A 95 9.34 -6.47 -10.33
C ALA A 95 8.75 -5.89 -9.03
N GLN A 96 9.23 -6.40 -7.89
CA GLN A 96 8.78 -5.93 -6.59
C GLN A 96 9.28 -4.55 -6.24
N VAL A 97 10.59 -4.28 -6.38
CA VAL A 97 11.17 -2.95 -6.11
C VAL A 97 10.44 -1.89 -6.93
N LYS A 98 10.13 -2.18 -8.20
CA LYS A 98 9.34 -1.31 -9.07
C LYS A 98 7.95 -1.05 -8.50
N SER A 99 7.21 -2.10 -8.16
CA SER A 99 5.86 -2.01 -7.58
C SER A 99 5.84 -1.25 -6.25
N LEU A 100 6.86 -1.45 -5.40
CA LEU A 100 7.08 -0.75 -4.14
C LEU A 100 7.32 0.74 -4.36
N GLY A 101 8.15 1.08 -5.35
CA GLY A 101 8.42 2.46 -5.73
C GLY A 101 7.15 3.20 -6.16
N GLU A 102 6.28 2.54 -6.93
CA GLU A 102 4.97 3.10 -7.31
C GLU A 102 4.03 3.29 -6.11
N LEU A 103 3.95 2.29 -5.24
CA LEU A 103 3.13 2.38 -4.02
C LEU A 103 3.62 3.50 -3.10
N ARG A 104 4.93 3.63 -2.89
CA ARG A 104 5.54 4.72 -2.11
C ARG A 104 5.26 6.09 -2.72
N LYS A 105 5.34 6.24 -4.05
CA LYS A 105 4.98 7.50 -4.73
C LYS A 105 3.51 7.86 -4.50
N TYR A 106 2.61 6.87 -4.55
CA TYR A 106 1.19 7.07 -4.26
C TYR A 106 0.97 7.54 -2.82
N ILE A 107 1.50 6.79 -1.85
CA ILE A 107 1.48 7.11 -0.42
C ILE A 107 1.98 8.55 -0.24
N ARG A 108 3.16 8.90 -0.74
CA ARG A 108 3.70 10.25 -0.56
C ARG A 108 2.84 11.37 -1.14
N LYS A 109 2.14 11.13 -2.26
CA LYS A 109 1.30 12.13 -2.93
C LYS A 109 -0.05 12.36 -2.23
N HIS A 110 -0.60 11.32 -1.60
CA HIS A 110 -1.96 11.31 -1.03
C HIS A 110 -1.98 11.24 0.50
N ILE A 111 -0.83 10.90 1.09
CA ILE A 111 -0.52 10.78 2.51
C ILE A 111 0.69 11.69 2.78
N ASP A 112 0.61 12.94 2.32
CA ASP A 112 1.58 13.94 2.74
C ASP A 112 1.14 14.42 4.12
N PRO A 113 1.87 14.10 5.21
CA PRO A 113 1.52 14.58 6.54
C PRO A 113 1.49 16.12 6.61
N LYS A 114 2.15 16.82 5.66
CA LYS A 114 2.13 18.28 5.57
C LYS A 114 0.88 18.87 4.91
N LYS A 115 0.05 18.05 4.23
CA LYS A 115 -1.25 18.52 3.72
C LYS A 115 -2.34 18.52 4.80
N PHE A 116 -2.01 18.04 5.99
CA PHE A 116 -2.87 18.02 7.16
C PHE A 116 -2.39 18.98 8.27
N ALA A 117 -1.36 19.79 7.99
CA ALA A 117 -0.82 20.83 8.87
C ALA A 117 -1.30 22.22 8.42
#